data_AF-A0A7V5KI96-F1
#
_entry.id   AF-A0A7V5KI96-F1
#
_cell.length_a   1.000
_cell.length_b   1.000
_cell.length_c   1.000
_cell.angle_alpha   90.00
_cell.angle_beta   90.00
_cell.angle_gamma   90.00
#
_symmetry.space_group_name_H-M   'P 1'
#
loop_
_entity.id
_entity.type
_entity.pdbx_description
1 polymer ?
#
loop_
_entity_poly.entity_id
_entity_poly.type
_entity_poly.pdbx_seq_one_letter_code
_entity_poly.pdbx_strand_id
1 'polypeptide(L)'
;FVKNIRLGQWNTSVYCLSFLGLTAIWACRERFGAWLVALSAALKYLPSFFVLYLAMRRKWKPAAWMIIAYLFWVLVFPTLVLGVERHTELLGRFYLRATKQYQGMTSPDYTSSHSLRSTLMRMTSEVKPRLPDPDVYDFTVITLPKEVAKRLSEVVAYAVLGLTIGITLLVTRNETSFQRSVDNGAASGETSRGVNLLRELLLIGLWYTTLLMISPETRQPHFLTLFTPSFALALWLANVSVHPSVRKIVTVLVAAGIFFILTPSEIFHHARYHLIASGLGFYAWAQVAFWLASALAVVSMVQMFSHRSGNEMPESG
;
A
#
# COMPACT_ATOMS: atom_id res chain seq x y z
N PHE A 1 -23.38 4.44 1.30
CA PHE A 1 -23.14 3.13 0.67
C PHE A 1 -23.89 2.96 -0.67
N VAL A 2 -25.24 2.94 -0.71
CA VAL A 2 -26.02 2.81 -1.96
C VAL A 2 -25.75 3.93 -2.98
N LYS A 3 -25.55 5.17 -2.51
CA LYS A 3 -25.16 6.32 -3.35
C LYS A 3 -23.75 6.14 -3.95
N ASN A 4 -22.81 5.54 -3.21
CA ASN A 4 -21.45 5.25 -3.69
C ASN A 4 -21.43 4.09 -4.69
N ILE A 5 -22.29 3.08 -4.53
CA ILE A 5 -22.52 2.03 -5.52
C ILE A 5 -23.12 2.62 -6.80
N ARG A 6 -24.13 3.50 -6.67
CA ARG A 6 -24.71 4.24 -7.81
C ARG A 6 -23.71 5.16 -8.51
N LEU A 7 -22.72 5.69 -7.79
CA LEU A 7 -21.61 6.50 -8.32
C LEU A 7 -20.41 5.65 -8.80
N GLY A 8 -20.50 4.31 -8.75
CA GLY A 8 -19.42 3.42 -9.17
C GLY A 8 -18.15 3.47 -8.31
N GLN A 9 -18.22 3.95 -7.06
CA GLN A 9 -17.08 3.97 -6.14
C GLN A 9 -16.86 2.60 -5.49
N TRP A 10 -16.17 1.72 -6.23
CA TRP A 10 -15.82 0.37 -5.78
C TRP A 10 -14.63 0.32 -4.81
N ASN A 11 -14.00 1.45 -4.49
CA ASN A 11 -12.74 1.49 -3.71
C ASN A 11 -12.84 0.84 -2.34
N THR A 12 -13.94 1.08 -1.61
CA THR A 12 -14.17 0.45 -0.29
C THR A 12 -14.32 -1.06 -0.43
N SER A 13 -15.14 -1.54 -1.37
CA SER A 13 -15.33 -2.97 -1.58
C SER A 13 -14.05 -3.67 -2.02
N VAL A 14 -13.31 -3.08 -2.96
CA VAL A 14 -11.99 -3.55 -3.42
C VAL A 14 -11.04 -3.67 -2.23
N TYR A 15 -10.93 -2.61 -1.42
CA TYR A 15 -10.08 -2.61 -0.24
C TYR A 15 -10.49 -3.67 0.79
N CYS A 16 -11.78 -3.78 1.13
CA CYS A 16 -12.27 -4.78 2.07
C CYS A 16 -12.00 -6.20 1.56
N LEU A 17 -12.21 -6.47 0.28
CA LEU A 17 -11.91 -7.76 -0.35
C LEU A 17 -10.42 -8.08 -0.30
N SER A 18 -9.54 -7.12 -0.62
CA SER A 18 -8.10 -7.36 -0.59
C SER A 18 -7.58 -7.51 0.84
N PHE A 19 -8.04 -6.69 1.79
CA PHE A 19 -7.69 -6.80 3.20
C PHE A 19 -8.16 -8.13 3.81
N LEU A 20 -9.43 -8.49 3.60
CA LEU A 20 -9.98 -9.76 4.07
C LEU A 20 -9.28 -10.95 3.40
N GLY A 21 -8.99 -10.85 2.10
CA GLY A 21 -8.30 -11.91 1.37
C GLY A 21 -6.88 -12.15 1.90
N LEU A 22 -6.11 -11.08 2.14
CA LEU A 22 -4.76 -11.18 2.71
C LEU A 22 -4.78 -11.71 4.14
N THR A 23 -5.68 -11.22 5.00
CA THR A 23 -5.82 -11.74 6.36
C THR A 23 -6.26 -13.21 6.38
N ALA A 24 -7.14 -13.63 5.46
CA ALA A 24 -7.53 -15.02 5.30
C ALA A 24 -6.37 -15.94 4.84
N ILE A 25 -5.49 -15.46 3.95
CA ILE A 25 -4.27 -16.20 3.57
C ILE A 25 -3.42 -16.47 4.81
N TRP A 26 -3.23 -15.47 5.67
CA TRP A 26 -2.45 -15.59 6.91
C TRP A 26 -3.16 -16.38 8.01
N ALA A 27 -4.49 -16.46 7.97
CA ALA A 27 -5.30 -17.35 8.81
C ALA A 27 -5.42 -18.79 8.26
N CYS A 28 -4.47 -19.21 7.41
CA CYS A 28 -4.41 -20.55 6.79
C CYS A 28 -5.60 -20.90 5.86
N ARG A 29 -6.40 -19.91 5.45
CA ARG A 29 -7.48 -20.07 4.45
C ARG A 29 -6.99 -19.63 3.07
N GLU A 30 -5.86 -20.19 2.63
CA GLU A 30 -5.09 -19.75 1.47
C GLU A 30 -5.92 -19.63 0.19
N ARG A 31 -6.74 -20.64 -0.12
CA ARG A 31 -7.57 -20.66 -1.34
C ARG A 31 -8.60 -19.53 -1.29
N PHE A 32 -9.44 -19.53 -0.26
CA PHE A 32 -10.48 -18.51 -0.10
C PHE A 32 -9.89 -17.10 -0.12
N GLY A 33 -8.81 -16.88 0.64
CA GLY A 33 -8.14 -15.58 0.67
C GLY A 33 -7.59 -15.16 -0.70
N ALA A 34 -6.90 -16.06 -1.41
CA ALA A 34 -6.41 -15.79 -2.75
C ALA A 34 -7.52 -15.46 -3.76
N TRP A 35 -8.67 -16.14 -3.67
CA TRP A 35 -9.85 -15.85 -4.50
C TRP A 35 -10.44 -14.46 -4.21
N LEU A 36 -10.49 -14.03 -2.95
CA LEU A 36 -10.93 -12.68 -2.58
C LEU A 36 -9.98 -11.59 -3.09
N VAL A 37 -8.66 -11.78 -2.94
CA VAL A 37 -7.67 -10.83 -3.46
C VAL A 37 -7.74 -10.78 -4.99
N ALA A 38 -7.90 -11.92 -5.65
CA ALA A 38 -8.05 -11.99 -7.11
C ALA A 38 -9.33 -11.31 -7.61
N LEU A 39 -10.46 -11.47 -6.91
CA LEU A 39 -11.70 -10.76 -7.22
C LEU A 39 -11.49 -9.25 -7.06
N SER A 40 -10.85 -8.82 -5.98
CA SER A 40 -10.46 -7.43 -5.77
C SER A 40 -9.59 -6.89 -6.92
N ALA A 41 -8.60 -7.68 -7.36
CA ALA A 41 -7.72 -7.36 -8.48
C ALA A 41 -8.46 -7.26 -9.83
N ALA A 42 -9.45 -8.12 -10.07
CA ALA A 42 -10.28 -8.09 -11.26
C ALA A 42 -11.19 -6.85 -11.30
N LEU A 43 -11.66 -6.39 -10.14
CA LEU A 43 -12.43 -5.14 -10.01
C LEU A 43 -11.54 -3.89 -10.13
N LYS A 44 -10.31 -3.97 -9.62
CA LYS A 44 -9.32 -2.88 -9.70
C LYS A 44 -7.90 -3.43 -9.67
N TYR A 45 -7.07 -3.00 -10.61
CA TYR A 45 -5.75 -3.62 -10.82
C TYR A 45 -4.80 -3.56 -9.62
N LEU A 46 -4.90 -2.59 -8.72
CA LEU A 46 -3.91 -2.33 -7.66
C LEU A 46 -3.67 -3.56 -6.74
N PRO A 47 -4.71 -4.28 -6.26
CA PRO A 47 -4.53 -5.55 -5.55
C PRO A 47 -3.71 -6.63 -6.29
N SER A 48 -3.58 -6.58 -7.62
CA SER A 48 -2.78 -7.58 -8.36
C SER A 48 -1.31 -7.59 -7.92
N PHE A 49 -0.77 -6.46 -7.47
CA PHE A 49 0.61 -6.37 -6.97
C PHE A 49 0.86 -7.22 -5.72
N PHE A 50 -0.18 -7.67 -5.01
CA PHE A 50 0.01 -8.60 -3.90
C PHE A 50 0.50 -9.98 -4.35
N VAL A 51 0.40 -10.34 -5.63
CA VAL A 51 1.07 -11.55 -6.15
C VAL A 51 2.58 -11.46 -5.99
N LEU A 52 3.16 -10.27 -6.23
CA LEU A 52 4.58 -10.02 -6.08
C LEU A 52 4.97 -10.10 -4.60
N TYR A 53 4.20 -9.46 -3.73
CA TYR A 53 4.37 -9.57 -2.27
C TYR A 53 4.35 -11.05 -1.82
N LEU A 54 3.35 -11.84 -2.22
CA LEU A 54 3.25 -13.26 -1.85
C LEU A 54 4.45 -14.07 -2.38
N ALA A 55 4.87 -13.81 -3.61
CA ALA A 55 6.06 -14.44 -4.20
C ALA A 55 7.33 -14.12 -3.40
N MET A 56 7.55 -12.85 -3.04
CA MET A 56 8.69 -12.45 -2.21
C MET A 56 8.64 -13.07 -0.82
N ARG A 57 7.45 -13.26 -0.26
CA ARG A 57 7.23 -14.00 1.00
C ARG A 57 7.33 -15.52 0.84
N ARG A 58 7.72 -16.02 -0.35
CA ARG A 58 7.82 -17.44 -0.69
C ARG A 58 6.50 -18.20 -0.48
N LYS A 59 5.36 -17.50 -0.54
CA LYS A 59 4.00 -18.06 -0.45
C LYS A 59 3.50 -18.44 -1.85
N TRP A 60 4.21 -19.39 -2.48
CA TRP A 60 3.96 -19.81 -3.87
C TRP A 60 2.55 -20.35 -4.09
N LYS A 61 2.02 -21.11 -3.13
CA LYS A 61 0.69 -21.71 -3.24
C LYS A 61 -0.43 -20.67 -3.23
N PRO A 62 -0.53 -19.74 -2.25
CA PRO A 62 -1.45 -18.61 -2.35
C PRO A 62 -1.26 -17.76 -3.61
N ALA A 63 -0.02 -17.49 -4.02
CA ALA A 63 0.27 -16.73 -5.24
C ALA A 63 -0.28 -17.41 -6.50
N ALA A 64 -0.08 -18.73 -6.64
CA ALA A 64 -0.63 -19.52 -7.74
C ALA A 64 -2.17 -19.52 -7.74
N TRP A 65 -2.79 -19.70 -6.56
CA TRP A 65 -4.25 -19.60 -6.44
C TRP A 65 -4.78 -18.22 -6.83
N MET A 66 -4.06 -17.15 -6.49
CA MET A 66 -4.44 -15.79 -6.84
C MET A 66 -4.37 -15.58 -8.36
N ILE A 67 -3.34 -16.10 -9.04
CA ILE A 67 -3.22 -16.05 -10.51
C ILE A 67 -4.37 -16.83 -11.17
N ILE A 68 -4.63 -18.07 -10.74
CA ILE A 68 -5.71 -18.90 -11.29
C ILE A 68 -7.07 -18.22 -11.10
N ALA A 69 -7.35 -17.73 -9.89
CA ALA A 69 -8.61 -17.03 -9.60
C ALA A 69 -8.73 -15.73 -10.41
N TYR A 70 -7.64 -15.01 -10.64
CA TYR A 70 -7.65 -13.80 -11.46
C TYR A 70 -7.99 -14.11 -12.92
N LEU A 71 -7.36 -15.15 -13.50
CA LEU A 71 -7.72 -15.64 -14.84
C LEU A 71 -9.18 -16.09 -14.90
N PHE A 72 -9.69 -16.74 -13.84
CA PHE A 72 -11.10 -17.10 -13.77
C PHE A 72 -12.01 -15.85 -13.81
N TRP A 73 -11.76 -14.85 -12.95
CA TRP A 73 -12.60 -13.66 -12.84
C TRP A 73 -12.57 -12.76 -14.07
N VAL A 74 -11.43 -12.68 -14.75
CA VAL A 74 -11.24 -11.82 -15.93
C VAL A 74 -11.60 -12.57 -17.23
N LEU A 75 -11.26 -13.85 -17.34
CA LEU A 75 -11.42 -14.61 -18.59
C LEU A 75 -12.64 -15.53 -18.57
N VAL A 76 -12.76 -16.39 -17.57
CA VAL A 76 -13.75 -17.47 -17.58
C VAL A 76 -15.14 -16.96 -17.24
N PHE A 77 -15.30 -16.29 -16.10
CA PHE A 77 -16.60 -15.84 -15.61
C PHE A 77 -17.33 -14.90 -16.58
N PRO A 78 -16.70 -13.85 -17.15
CA PRO A 78 -17.37 -12.99 -18.12
C PRO A 78 -17.67 -13.70 -19.44
N THR A 79 -16.82 -14.65 -19.88
CA THR A 79 -17.09 -15.47 -21.08
C THR A 79 -18.34 -16.33 -20.90
N LEU A 80 -18.50 -16.96 -19.74
CA LEU A 80 -19.69 -17.78 -19.45
C LEU A 80 -20.98 -16.95 -19.42
N VAL A 81 -20.91 -15.69 -18.98
CA VAL A 81 -22.08 -14.80 -18.86
C VAL A 81 -22.42 -14.08 -20.16
N LEU A 82 -21.41 -13.62 -20.90
CA LEU A 82 -21.58 -12.74 -22.08
C LEU A 82 -21.42 -13.47 -23.41
N GLY A 83 -20.85 -14.67 -23.41
CA GLY A 83 -20.39 -15.36 -24.62
C GLY A 83 -19.01 -14.89 -25.09
N VAL A 84 -18.33 -15.74 -25.86
CA VAL A 84 -16.94 -15.52 -26.33
C VAL A 84 -16.82 -14.27 -27.19
N GLU A 85 -17.70 -14.07 -28.17
CA GLU A 85 -17.63 -12.94 -29.11
C GLU A 85 -17.76 -11.60 -28.39
N ARG A 86 -18.79 -11.43 -27.56
CA ARG A 86 -19.03 -10.18 -26.84
C ARG A 86 -17.93 -9.90 -25.82
N HIS A 87 -17.46 -10.93 -25.11
CA HIS A 87 -16.42 -10.74 -24.12
C HIS A 87 -15.09 -10.32 -24.77
N THR A 88 -14.68 -10.98 -25.86
CA THR A 88 -13.45 -10.63 -26.60
C THR A 88 -13.50 -9.21 -27.16
N GLU A 89 -14.65 -8.78 -27.70
CA GLU A 89 -14.86 -7.41 -28.15
C GLU A 89 -14.68 -6.39 -27.00
N LEU A 90 -15.28 -6.65 -25.83
CA LEU A 90 -15.17 -5.77 -24.66
C LEU A 90 -13.74 -5.72 -24.12
N LEU A 91 -13.04 -6.85 -24.10
CA LEU A 91 -11.65 -6.92 -23.66
C LEU A 91 -10.73 -6.10 -24.59
N GLY A 92 -10.94 -6.18 -25.90
CA GLY A 92 -10.22 -5.35 -26.88
C GLY A 92 -10.47 -3.85 -26.67
N ARG A 93 -11.73 -3.45 -26.46
CA ARG A 93 -12.08 -2.05 -26.15
C ARG A 93 -11.48 -1.59 -24.82
N PHE A 94 -11.50 -2.44 -23.79
CA PHE A 94 -10.88 -2.16 -22.51
C PHE A 94 -9.38 -1.93 -22.66
N TYR A 95 -8.68 -2.82 -23.37
CA TYR A 95 -7.25 -2.71 -23.61
C TYR A 95 -6.88 -1.39 -24.31
N LEU A 96 -7.58 -1.04 -25.40
CA LEU A 96 -7.35 0.23 -26.11
C LEU A 96 -7.55 1.45 -25.21
N ARG A 97 -8.61 1.44 -24.39
CA ARG A 97 -8.88 2.53 -23.43
C ARG A 97 -7.81 2.59 -22.33
N ALA A 98 -7.46 1.45 -21.75
CA ALA A 98 -6.47 1.35 -20.68
C ALA A 98 -5.10 1.85 -21.14
N THR A 99 -4.65 1.44 -22.34
CA THR A 99 -3.38 1.91 -22.92
C THR A 99 -3.39 3.42 -23.15
N LYS A 100 -4.47 3.97 -23.74
CA LYS A 100 -4.60 5.42 -23.96
C LYS A 100 -4.62 6.20 -22.63
N GLN A 101 -5.33 5.69 -21.63
CA GLN A 101 -5.40 6.31 -20.31
C GLN A 101 -4.05 6.27 -19.60
N TYR A 102 -3.35 5.13 -19.63
CA TYR A 102 -2.02 4.96 -19.02
C TYR A 102 -0.97 5.89 -19.64
N GLN A 103 -0.92 5.98 -20.97
CA GLN A 103 -0.07 6.95 -21.68
C GLN A 103 -0.38 8.38 -21.24
N GLY A 104 -1.66 8.72 -21.09
CA GLY A 104 -2.08 10.02 -20.57
C GLY A 104 -1.61 10.29 -19.14
N MET A 105 -1.68 9.29 -18.25
CA MET A 105 -1.29 9.44 -16.84
C MET A 105 0.21 9.47 -16.59
N THR A 106 1.01 8.92 -17.50
CA THR A 106 2.47 8.90 -17.42
C THR A 106 3.14 10.00 -18.24
N SER A 107 2.34 10.82 -18.92
CA SER A 107 2.80 12.03 -19.60
C SER A 107 3.35 13.05 -18.59
N PRO A 108 4.40 13.81 -18.94
CA PRO A 108 4.86 14.95 -18.14
C PRO A 108 3.78 16.01 -17.90
N ASP A 109 2.70 16.02 -18.69
CA ASP A 109 1.61 16.99 -18.57
C ASP A 109 0.49 16.55 -17.62
N TYR A 110 0.68 15.48 -16.84
CA TYR A 110 -0.34 14.92 -15.95
C TYR A 110 0.05 15.03 -14.47
N THR A 111 -0.67 15.87 -13.70
CA THR A 111 -0.42 16.10 -12.26
C THR A 111 -1.64 16.02 -11.34
N SER A 112 -2.74 15.40 -11.79
CA SER A 112 -4.02 15.33 -11.03
C SER A 112 -4.08 14.22 -9.96
N SER A 113 -2.93 13.78 -9.44
CA SER A 113 -2.86 12.66 -8.48
C SER A 113 -2.28 13.07 -7.13
N HIS A 114 -2.74 12.47 -6.04
CA HIS A 114 -2.24 12.69 -4.69
C HIS A 114 -1.10 11.73 -4.31
N SER A 115 -0.50 11.05 -5.29
CA SER A 115 0.69 10.22 -5.07
C SER A 115 1.90 11.09 -4.71
N LEU A 116 2.93 10.47 -4.11
CA LEU A 116 4.22 11.12 -3.94
C LEU A 116 4.80 11.55 -5.29
N ARG A 117 4.76 10.65 -6.30
CA ARG A 117 5.24 10.95 -7.65
C ARG A 117 4.62 12.23 -8.23
N SER A 118 3.29 12.33 -8.22
CA SER A 118 2.59 13.50 -8.76
C SER A 118 2.77 14.75 -7.91
N THR A 119 2.91 14.60 -6.59
CA THR A 119 3.18 15.73 -5.69
C THR A 119 4.56 16.32 -5.96
N LEU A 120 5.59 15.48 -6.10
CA LEU A 120 6.93 15.92 -6.47
C LEU A 120 6.92 16.63 -7.83
N MET A 121 6.19 16.10 -8.80
CA MET A 121 6.04 16.75 -10.11
C MET A 121 5.44 18.16 -9.99
N ARG A 122 4.38 18.36 -9.20
CA ARG A 122 3.79 19.69 -8.96
C ARG A 122 4.74 20.64 -8.23
N MET A 123 5.44 20.13 -7.21
CA MET A 123 6.38 20.94 -6.43
C MET A 123 7.63 21.35 -7.22
N THR A 124 7.96 20.60 -8.28
CA THR A 124 9.20 20.80 -9.05
C THR A 124 8.98 21.25 -10.51
N SER A 125 7.73 21.47 -10.95
CA SER A 125 7.44 21.95 -12.31
C SER A 125 6.11 22.71 -12.38
N GLU A 126 5.96 23.58 -13.37
CA GLU A 126 4.75 24.38 -13.62
C GLU A 126 3.61 23.60 -14.29
N VAL A 127 3.51 22.29 -14.03
CA VAL A 127 2.49 21.44 -14.66
C VAL A 127 1.16 21.61 -13.95
N LYS A 128 0.24 22.29 -14.63
CA LYS A 128 -1.15 22.44 -14.19
C LYS A 128 -1.92 21.11 -14.30
N PRO A 129 -2.82 20.79 -13.35
CA PRO A 129 -3.74 19.68 -13.44
C PRO A 129 -4.52 19.73 -14.75
N ARG A 130 -4.66 18.57 -15.41
CA ARG A 130 -5.30 18.44 -16.72
C ARG A 130 -6.79 18.80 -16.73
N LEU A 131 -7.43 18.71 -15.56
CA LEU A 131 -8.80 19.15 -15.36
C LEU A 131 -8.74 20.28 -14.32
N PRO A 132 -9.63 21.29 -14.40
CA PRO A 132 -9.90 22.14 -13.25
C PRO A 132 -10.52 21.23 -12.19
N ASP A 133 -9.65 20.56 -11.44
CA ASP A 133 -10.04 19.86 -10.24
C ASP A 133 -10.21 20.98 -9.21
N PRO A 134 -11.45 21.31 -8.81
CA PRO A 134 -11.68 22.40 -7.87
C PRO A 134 -10.93 22.19 -6.55
N ASP A 135 -10.45 20.96 -6.31
CA ASP A 135 -9.87 20.46 -5.07
C ASP A 135 -8.32 20.48 -5.02
N VAL A 136 -7.64 20.99 -6.06
CA VAL A 136 -6.17 20.98 -6.15
C VAL A 136 -5.63 22.39 -6.48
N TYR A 137 -5.00 23.02 -5.49
CA TYR A 137 -4.19 24.22 -5.69
C TYR A 137 -2.78 23.84 -6.16
N ASP A 138 -2.25 24.52 -7.17
CA ASP A 138 -0.87 24.29 -7.61
C ASP A 138 0.12 25.06 -6.75
N PHE A 139 1.08 24.34 -6.17
CA PHE A 139 2.18 24.93 -5.43
C PHE A 139 3.51 24.43 -5.99
N THR A 140 4.19 25.30 -6.72
CA THR A 140 5.53 25.03 -7.26
C THR A 140 6.56 25.68 -6.34
N VAL A 141 7.47 24.87 -5.80
CA VAL A 141 8.56 25.32 -4.93
C VAL A 141 9.79 25.65 -5.77
N ILE A 142 10.08 24.79 -6.74
CA ILE A 142 11.24 24.87 -7.63
C ILE A 142 10.74 24.67 -9.06
N THR A 143 11.21 25.48 -10.01
CA THR A 143 10.86 25.31 -11.43
C THR A 143 11.96 24.56 -12.15
N LEU A 144 11.74 23.26 -12.40
CA LEU A 144 12.59 22.43 -13.27
C LEU A 144 11.91 22.20 -14.63
N PRO A 145 12.69 21.90 -15.69
CA PRO A 145 12.13 21.39 -16.93
C PRO A 145 11.27 20.14 -16.67
N LYS A 146 10.10 20.04 -17.31
CA LYS A 146 9.12 18.96 -17.04
C LYS A 146 9.73 17.56 -17.09
N GLU A 147 10.61 17.30 -18.05
CA GLU A 147 11.28 16.00 -18.16
C GLU A 147 12.23 15.70 -16.98
N VAL A 148 12.89 16.73 -16.44
CA VAL A 148 13.76 16.59 -15.27
C VAL A 148 12.92 16.32 -14.03
N ALA A 149 11.85 17.08 -13.82
CA ALA A 149 10.90 16.87 -12.72
C ALA A 149 10.27 15.47 -12.77
N LYS A 150 9.88 15.02 -13.97
CA LYS A 150 9.34 13.67 -14.18
C LYS A 150 10.35 12.61 -13.80
N ARG A 151 11.58 12.67 -14.34
CA ARG A 151 12.64 11.71 -14.02
C ARG A 151 12.96 11.69 -12.53
N LEU A 152 13.03 12.86 -11.88
CA LEU A 152 13.23 12.95 -10.44
C LEU A 152 12.11 12.22 -9.67
N SER A 153 10.86 12.48 -10.02
CA SER A 153 9.71 11.83 -9.38
C SER A 153 9.70 10.31 -9.57
N GLU A 154 10.14 9.83 -10.75
CA GLU A 154 10.25 8.41 -11.08
C GLU A 154 11.40 7.75 -10.31
N VAL A 155 12.57 8.38 -10.23
CA VAL A 155 13.69 7.91 -9.43
C VAL A 155 13.30 7.76 -7.96
N VAL A 156 12.59 8.74 -7.38
CA VAL A 156 12.10 8.65 -6.00
C VAL A 156 11.08 7.51 -5.87
N ALA A 157 10.14 7.37 -6.81
CA ALA A 157 9.17 6.28 -6.79
C ALA A 157 9.84 4.90 -6.85
N TYR A 158 10.83 4.72 -7.73
CA TYR A 158 11.59 3.47 -7.82
C TYR A 158 12.45 3.20 -6.58
N ALA A 159 13.02 4.24 -5.97
CA ALA A 159 13.75 4.11 -4.71
C ALA A 159 12.82 3.59 -3.58
N VAL A 160 11.63 4.17 -3.44
CA VAL A 160 10.61 3.72 -2.45
C VAL A 160 10.20 2.27 -2.71
N LEU A 161 9.97 1.90 -3.97
CA LEU A 161 9.64 0.51 -4.34
C LEU A 161 10.81 -0.44 -4.02
N GLY A 162 12.03 -0.08 -4.38
CA GLY A 162 13.24 -0.86 -4.11
C GLY A 162 13.47 -1.07 -2.61
N LEU A 163 13.28 -0.03 -1.80
CA LEU A 163 13.34 -0.14 -0.33
C LEU A 163 12.25 -1.04 0.23
N THR A 164 11.02 -0.94 -0.29
CA THR A 164 9.90 -1.82 0.12
C THR A 164 10.20 -3.28 -0.18
N ILE A 165 10.75 -3.57 -1.37
CA ILE A 165 11.20 -4.90 -1.76
C ILE A 165 12.32 -5.36 -0.82
N GLY A 166 13.34 -4.53 -0.59
CA GLY A 166 14.45 -4.83 0.30
C GLY A 166 14.01 -5.19 1.72
N ILE A 167 13.09 -4.41 2.30
CA ILE A 167 12.50 -4.69 3.62
C ILE A 167 11.72 -6.01 3.59
N THR A 168 10.90 -6.25 2.56
CA THR A 168 10.11 -7.49 2.43
C THR A 168 11.03 -8.73 2.35
N LEU A 169 12.11 -8.64 1.57
CA LEU A 169 13.10 -9.72 1.45
C LEU A 169 13.89 -9.92 2.75
N LEU A 170 14.25 -8.83 3.45
CA LEU A 170 14.90 -8.89 4.76
C LEU A 170 14.03 -9.62 5.79
N VAL A 171 12.74 -9.30 5.86
CA VAL A 171 11.80 -10.02 6.75
C VAL A 171 11.71 -11.49 6.36
N THR A 172 11.58 -11.79 5.06
CA THR A 172 11.48 -13.17 4.57
C THR A 172 12.72 -13.98 4.90
N ARG A 173 13.91 -13.40 4.76
CA ARG A 173 15.18 -14.07 5.07
C ARG A 173 15.29 -14.41 6.56
N ASN A 174 14.77 -13.55 7.42
CA ASN A 174 14.85 -13.71 8.88
C ASN A 174 13.64 -14.44 9.48
N GLU A 175 12.74 -14.97 8.66
CA GLU A 175 11.51 -15.65 9.06
C GLU A 175 11.77 -16.80 10.04
N THR A 176 12.77 -17.65 9.76
CA THR A 176 13.08 -18.82 10.59
C THR A 176 13.64 -18.44 11.95
N SER A 177 14.54 -17.46 12.00
CA SER A 177 15.12 -16.97 13.26
C SER A 177 14.05 -16.28 14.09
N PHE A 178 13.20 -15.48 13.45
CA PHE A 178 12.07 -14.83 14.10
C PHE A 178 11.12 -15.86 14.73
N GLN A 179 10.73 -16.89 13.97
CA GLN A 179 9.80 -17.92 14.46
C GLN A 179 10.38 -18.67 15.67
N ARG A 180 11.66 -19.07 15.61
CA ARG A 180 12.35 -19.71 16.75
C ARG A 180 12.37 -18.82 17.99
N SER A 181 12.70 -17.54 17.84
CA SER A 181 12.76 -16.62 18.99
C SER A 181 11.38 -16.33 19.59
N VAL A 182 10.31 -16.36 18.77
CA VAL A 182 8.93 -16.25 19.24
C VAL A 182 8.51 -17.53 19.99
N ASP A 183 8.87 -18.70 19.46
CA ASP A 183 8.51 -19.99 20.07
C ASP A 183 9.30 -20.28 21.36
N ASN A 184 10.59 -19.91 21.42
CA ASN A 184 11.45 -20.05 22.60
C ASN A 184 11.07 -19.07 23.74
N GLY A 185 10.42 -17.95 23.42
CA GLY A 185 10.08 -16.89 24.38
C GLY A 185 8.99 -17.23 25.40
N ALA A 186 8.59 -18.50 25.55
CA ALA A 186 7.52 -18.99 26.44
C ALA A 186 6.15 -18.29 26.25
N ALA A 187 5.95 -17.62 25.12
CA ALA A 187 4.69 -16.97 24.80
C ALA A 187 3.69 -18.05 24.35
N SER A 188 2.47 -18.02 24.92
CA SER A 188 1.39 -18.92 24.50
C SER A 188 1.23 -18.93 22.97
N GLY A 189 0.76 -20.05 22.39
CA GLY A 189 0.59 -20.17 20.94
C GLY A 189 -0.28 -19.07 20.30
N GLU A 190 -1.17 -18.44 21.08
CA GLU A 190 -1.97 -17.29 20.65
C GLU A 190 -1.14 -16.01 20.52
N THR A 191 -0.23 -15.75 21.46
CA THR A 191 0.68 -14.60 21.41
C THR A 191 1.63 -14.68 20.21
N SER A 192 2.17 -15.87 19.92
CA SER A 192 3.01 -16.12 18.74
C SER A 192 2.28 -15.80 17.43
N ARG A 193 1.02 -16.26 17.31
CA ARG A 193 0.15 -15.94 16.15
C ARG A 193 -0.14 -14.44 16.04
N GLY A 194 -0.43 -13.78 17.16
CA GLY A 194 -0.71 -12.33 17.18
C GLY A 194 0.48 -11.50 16.70
N VAL A 195 1.69 -11.80 17.18
CA VAL A 195 2.93 -11.12 16.77
C VAL A 195 3.24 -11.34 15.30
N ASN A 196 3.08 -12.57 14.81
CA ASN A 196 3.22 -12.89 13.38
C ASN A 196 2.22 -12.10 12.54
N LEU A 197 0.93 -12.14 12.88
CA LEU A 197 -0.12 -11.43 12.15
C LEU A 197 0.13 -9.91 12.14
N LEU A 198 0.58 -9.34 13.25
CA LEU A 198 0.93 -7.93 13.34
C LEU A 198 2.06 -7.55 12.37
N ARG A 199 3.13 -8.34 12.33
CA ARG A 199 4.24 -8.15 11.37
C ARG A 199 3.73 -8.22 9.93
N GLU A 200 2.81 -9.13 9.64
CA GLU A 200 2.18 -9.24 8.32
C GLU A 200 1.33 -8.03 7.97
N LEU A 201 0.51 -7.54 8.90
CA LEU A 201 -0.30 -6.35 8.71
C LEU A 201 0.56 -5.11 8.46
N LEU A 202 1.70 -4.98 9.16
CA LEU A 202 2.65 -3.89 8.90
C LEU A 202 3.26 -3.98 7.50
N LEU A 203 3.66 -5.17 7.06
CA LEU A 203 4.17 -5.37 5.69
C LEU A 203 3.09 -5.10 4.62
N ILE A 204 1.87 -5.59 4.82
CA ILE A 204 0.75 -5.32 3.92
C ILE A 204 0.46 -3.80 3.89
N GLY A 205 0.50 -3.14 5.05
CA GLY A 205 0.36 -1.69 5.17
C GLY A 205 1.45 -0.93 4.41
N LEU A 206 2.70 -1.38 4.52
CA LEU A 206 3.84 -0.87 3.76
C LEU A 206 3.63 -1.03 2.24
N TRP A 207 3.10 -2.17 1.80
CA TRP A 207 2.78 -2.37 0.38
C TRP A 207 1.65 -1.45 -0.11
N TYR A 208 0.59 -1.29 0.67
CA TYR A 208 -0.47 -0.33 0.33
C TYR A 208 0.08 1.09 0.19
N THR A 209 0.88 1.58 1.14
CA THR A 209 1.46 2.93 1.07
C THR A 209 2.39 3.07 -0.13
N THR A 210 3.26 2.10 -0.39
CA THR A 210 4.15 2.10 -1.57
C THR A 210 3.36 2.21 -2.86
N LEU A 211 2.30 1.41 -3.03
CA LEU A 211 1.47 1.44 -4.23
C LEU A 211 0.76 2.79 -4.40
N LEU A 212 0.32 3.43 -3.31
CA LEU A 212 -0.21 4.80 -3.37
C LEU A 212 0.85 5.82 -3.79
N MET A 213 2.08 5.69 -3.30
CA MET A 213 3.17 6.65 -3.54
C MET A 213 3.66 6.63 -4.98
N ILE A 214 3.72 5.45 -5.59
CA ILE A 214 4.26 5.25 -6.94
C ILE A 214 3.18 5.28 -8.03
N SER A 215 1.90 5.09 -7.66
CA SER A 215 0.82 5.03 -8.63
C SER A 215 0.63 6.38 -9.34
N PRO A 216 0.50 6.39 -10.68
CA PRO A 216 0.20 7.62 -11.40
C PRO A 216 -1.23 8.12 -11.13
N GLU A 217 -2.11 7.29 -10.54
CA GLU A 217 -3.54 7.59 -10.36
C GLU A 217 -4.01 7.45 -8.90
N THR A 218 -3.25 7.99 -7.96
CA THR A 218 -3.69 8.03 -6.56
C THR A 218 -4.73 9.13 -6.36
N ARG A 219 -5.98 8.75 -6.06
CA ARG A 219 -7.10 9.66 -5.79
C ARG A 219 -7.51 9.58 -4.32
N GLN A 220 -8.24 10.58 -3.82
CA GLN A 220 -8.69 10.64 -2.43
C GLN A 220 -9.37 9.34 -1.92
N PRO A 221 -10.24 8.65 -2.69
CA PRO A 221 -10.83 7.39 -2.22
C PRO A 221 -9.83 6.26 -1.97
N HIS A 222 -8.63 6.31 -2.56
CA HIS A 222 -7.59 5.31 -2.34
C HIS A 222 -6.97 5.44 -0.94
N PHE A 223 -7.10 6.58 -0.27
CA PHE A 223 -6.53 6.79 1.08
C PHE A 223 -7.20 5.95 2.15
N LEU A 224 -8.34 5.32 1.85
CA LEU A 224 -8.91 4.28 2.71
C LEU A 224 -7.91 3.15 2.98
N THR A 225 -6.99 2.85 2.05
CA THR A 225 -5.98 1.81 2.27
C THR A 225 -4.96 2.16 3.35
N LEU A 226 -4.88 3.44 3.77
CA LEU A 226 -4.07 3.87 4.92
C LEU A 226 -4.65 3.39 6.26
N PHE A 227 -5.88 2.86 6.28
CA PHE A 227 -6.40 2.16 7.45
C PHE A 227 -5.51 0.98 7.85
N THR A 228 -5.01 0.18 6.90
CA THR A 228 -4.18 -0.99 7.21
C THR A 228 -2.89 -0.62 7.96
N PRO A 229 -2.02 0.28 7.46
CA PRO A 229 -0.81 0.66 8.17
C PRO A 229 -1.12 1.40 9.49
N SER A 230 -2.14 2.26 9.55
CA SER A 230 -2.48 2.96 10.79
C SER A 230 -2.97 2.01 11.89
N PHE A 231 -3.84 1.05 11.53
CA PHE A 231 -4.30 0.00 12.44
C PHE A 231 -3.15 -0.89 12.92
N ALA A 232 -2.30 -1.35 12.00
CA ALA A 232 -1.14 -2.16 12.34
C ALA A 232 -0.16 -1.42 13.26
N LEU A 233 0.10 -0.13 13.00
CA LEU A 233 0.98 0.69 13.82
C LEU A 233 0.39 0.97 15.21
N ALA A 234 -0.92 1.16 15.31
CA ALA A 234 -1.60 1.30 16.60
C ALA A 234 -1.45 0.02 17.44
N LEU A 235 -1.66 -1.15 16.84
CA LEU A 235 -1.43 -2.44 17.50
C LEU A 235 0.03 -2.62 17.90
N TRP A 236 0.98 -2.22 17.05
CA TRP A 236 2.40 -2.28 17.37
C TRP A 236 2.78 -1.37 18.54
N LEU A 237 2.30 -0.12 18.52
CA LEU A 237 2.53 0.84 19.61
C LEU A 237 1.91 0.40 20.93
N ALA A 238 0.81 -0.36 20.90
CA ALA A 238 0.15 -0.87 22.09
C ALA A 238 0.81 -2.13 22.65
N ASN A 239 1.28 -3.04 21.79
CA ASN A 239 1.63 -4.41 22.19
C ASN A 239 3.12 -4.76 22.10
N VAL A 240 3.96 -3.95 21.43
CA VAL A 240 5.37 -4.29 21.19
C VAL A 240 6.29 -3.39 22.01
N SER A 241 7.09 -4.02 22.88
CA SER A 241 8.10 -3.36 23.70
C SER A 241 9.41 -3.21 22.90
N VAL A 242 9.64 -2.03 22.33
CA VAL A 242 10.88 -1.67 21.62
C VAL A 242 11.69 -0.59 22.34
N HIS A 243 12.89 -0.30 21.85
CA HIS A 243 13.71 0.80 22.35
C HIS A 243 12.93 2.14 22.35
N PRO A 244 12.97 2.94 23.44
CA PRO A 244 12.17 4.16 23.58
C PRO A 244 12.31 5.15 22.41
N SER A 245 13.52 5.30 21.86
CA SER A 245 13.77 6.20 20.72
C SER A 245 13.02 5.78 19.47
N VAL A 246 12.98 4.48 19.14
CA VAL A 246 12.25 3.98 17.96
C VAL A 246 10.75 4.18 18.16
N ARG A 247 10.24 3.85 19.35
CA ARG A 247 8.83 4.07 19.69
C ARG A 247 8.45 5.55 19.55
N LYS A 248 9.27 6.47 20.06
CA LYS A 248 9.05 7.92 19.94
C LYS A 248 9.01 8.38 18.48
N ILE A 249 9.96 7.93 17.65
CA ILE A 249 9.99 8.27 16.22
C ILE A 249 8.73 7.75 15.51
N VAL A 250 8.35 6.49 15.75
CA VAL A 250 7.15 5.90 15.15
C VAL A 250 5.89 6.65 15.61
N THR A 251 5.76 7.00 16.89
CA THR A 251 4.65 7.80 17.40
C THR A 251 4.55 9.16 16.70
N VAL A 252 5.68 9.86 16.53
CA VAL A 252 5.73 11.15 15.83
C VAL A 252 5.30 11.00 14.38
N LEU A 253 5.80 9.97 13.68
CA LEU A 253 5.41 9.70 12.29
C LEU A 253 3.93 9.35 12.15
N VAL A 254 3.37 8.54 13.05
CA VAL A 254 1.93 8.23 13.07
C VAL A 254 1.11 9.50 13.31
N ALA A 255 1.49 10.31 14.29
CA ALA A 255 0.81 11.58 14.58
C ALA A 255 0.87 12.53 13.38
N ALA A 256 2.03 12.65 12.73
CA ALA A 256 2.20 13.45 11.52
C ALA A 256 1.34 12.92 10.37
N GLY A 257 1.30 11.60 10.15
CA GLY A 257 0.46 10.97 9.14
C GLY A 257 -1.03 11.24 9.35
N ILE A 258 -1.50 11.15 10.60
CA ILE A 258 -2.89 11.48 10.96
C ILE A 258 -3.17 12.96 10.70
N PHE A 259 -2.28 13.85 11.16
CA PHE A 259 -2.41 15.29 10.93
C PHE A 259 -2.51 15.62 9.44
N PHE A 260 -1.64 15.02 8.61
CA PHE A 260 -1.63 15.23 7.17
C PHE A 260 -2.89 14.68 6.47
N ILE A 261 -3.54 13.62 6.96
CA ILE A 261 -4.81 13.13 6.39
C ILE A 261 -6.00 14.00 6.83
N LEU A 262 -6.01 14.45 8.09
CA LEU A 262 -7.13 15.21 8.64
C LEU A 262 -7.15 16.65 8.13
N THR A 263 -6.01 17.28 7.87
CA THR A 263 -5.98 18.69 7.45
C THR A 263 -6.70 18.94 6.10
N PRO A 264 -6.55 18.09 5.07
CA PRO A 264 -7.32 18.21 3.83
C PRO A 264 -8.77 17.73 3.96
N SER A 265 -9.18 17.16 5.10
CA SER A 265 -10.55 16.67 5.25
C SER A 265 -11.53 17.83 5.46
N GLU A 266 -12.70 17.75 4.85
CA GLU A 266 -13.76 18.78 4.97
C GLU A 266 -14.32 18.95 6.39
N ILE A 267 -13.82 18.17 7.36
CA ILE A 267 -14.21 18.22 8.78
C ILE A 267 -14.06 19.64 9.35
N PHE A 268 -13.14 20.45 8.82
CA PHE A 268 -12.88 21.81 9.32
C PHE A 268 -13.72 22.92 8.65
N HIS A 269 -14.72 22.59 7.83
CA HIS A 269 -15.70 23.53 7.20
C HIS A 269 -15.15 24.73 6.41
N HIS A 270 -13.84 24.92 6.35
CA HIS A 270 -13.21 26.05 5.67
C HIS A 270 -12.73 25.62 4.29
N ALA A 271 -13.54 25.94 3.28
CA ALA A 271 -13.34 25.56 1.89
C ALA A 271 -11.99 26.01 1.26
N ARG A 272 -11.19 26.85 1.92
CA ARG A 272 -9.87 27.26 1.40
C ARG A 272 -8.70 26.43 1.95
N TYR A 273 -8.80 25.91 3.18
CA TYR A 273 -7.67 25.18 3.78
C TYR A 273 -7.46 23.80 3.18
N HIS A 274 -8.55 23.10 2.82
CA HIS A 274 -8.43 21.79 2.19
C HIS A 274 -7.70 21.86 0.84
N LEU A 275 -7.94 22.94 0.06
CA LEU A 275 -7.26 23.20 -1.21
C LEU A 275 -5.76 23.42 -1.03
N ILE A 276 -5.39 24.27 -0.08
CA ILE A 276 -3.98 24.57 0.21
C ILE A 276 -3.27 23.29 0.70
N ALA A 277 -3.88 22.55 1.62
CA ALA A 277 -3.29 21.32 2.14
C ALA A 277 -3.17 20.23 1.05
N SER A 278 -4.17 20.10 0.19
CA SER A 278 -4.15 19.24 -1.00
C SER A 278 -3.02 19.63 -1.96
N GLY A 279 -2.86 20.93 -2.23
CA GLY A 279 -1.82 21.49 -3.08
C GLY A 279 -0.40 21.29 -2.55
N LEU A 280 -0.21 21.48 -1.25
CA LEU A 280 1.02 21.16 -0.52
C LEU A 280 1.29 19.64 -0.41
N GLY A 281 0.39 18.82 -0.96
CA GLY A 281 0.60 17.38 -1.05
C GLY A 281 0.50 16.67 0.30
N PHE A 282 -0.32 17.15 1.23
CA PHE A 282 -0.47 16.55 2.56
C PHE A 282 -0.83 15.06 2.47
N TYR A 283 -1.67 14.69 1.51
CA TYR A 283 -1.93 13.29 1.20
C TYR A 283 -0.66 12.48 0.85
N ALA A 284 0.27 13.02 0.08
CA ALA A 284 1.55 12.36 -0.19
C ALA A 284 2.43 12.27 1.06
N TRP A 285 2.49 13.33 1.87
CA TRP A 285 3.25 13.34 3.12
C TRP A 285 2.70 12.37 4.16
N ALA A 286 1.38 12.17 4.20
CA ALA A 286 0.76 11.11 5.00
C ALA A 286 1.26 9.73 4.57
N GLN A 287 1.33 9.45 3.26
CA GLN A 287 1.86 8.17 2.77
C GLN A 287 3.31 7.98 3.19
N VAL A 288 4.16 9.00 3.05
CA VAL A 288 5.57 8.97 3.48
C VAL A 288 5.67 8.67 4.98
N ALA A 289 4.88 9.35 5.81
CA ALA A 289 4.90 9.17 7.25
C ALA A 289 4.49 7.74 7.66
N PHE A 290 3.39 7.22 7.11
CA PHE A 290 2.94 5.85 7.37
C PHE A 290 3.88 4.79 6.80
N TRP A 291 4.51 5.05 5.65
CA TRP A 291 5.51 4.17 5.06
C TRP A 291 6.75 4.06 5.95
N LEU A 292 7.32 5.20 6.38
CA LEU A 292 8.48 5.24 7.28
C LEU A 292 8.17 4.59 8.63
N ALA A 293 7.01 4.89 9.21
CA ALA A 293 6.58 4.29 10.47
C ALA A 293 6.47 2.76 10.36
N SER A 294 5.82 2.26 9.29
CA SER A 294 5.66 0.82 9.05
C SER A 294 7.01 0.14 8.82
N ALA A 295 7.91 0.76 8.04
CA ALA A 295 9.25 0.27 7.80
C ALA A 295 10.05 0.14 9.11
N LEU A 296 10.07 1.18 9.94
CA LEU A 296 10.77 1.18 11.22
C LEU A 296 10.18 0.16 12.21
N ALA A 297 8.86 0.05 12.28
CA ALA A 297 8.18 -0.94 13.11
C ALA A 297 8.54 -2.37 12.69
N VAL A 298 8.53 -2.68 11.40
CA VAL A 298 8.90 -3.99 10.87
C VAL A 298 10.38 -4.31 11.12
N VAL A 299 11.28 -3.38 10.82
CA VAL A 299 12.72 -3.60 10.99
C VAL A 299 13.09 -3.78 12.47
N SER A 300 12.51 -2.98 13.36
CA SER A 300 12.76 -3.11 14.80
C SER A 300 12.27 -4.45 15.36
N MET A 301 11.14 -4.98 14.87
CA MET A 301 10.71 -6.34 15.20
C MET A 301 11.76 -7.36 14.76
N VAL A 302 12.26 -7.29 13.53
CA VAL A 302 13.31 -8.22 13.05
C VAL A 302 14.57 -8.16 13.92
N GLN A 303 15.02 -6.95 14.28
CA GLN A 303 16.23 -6.75 15.10
C GLN A 303 16.09 -7.32 16.51
N MET A 304 14.96 -7.07 17.19
CA MET A 304 14.72 -7.57 18.55
C MET A 304 14.83 -9.09 18.66
N PHE A 305 14.22 -9.80 17.70
CA PHE A 305 14.20 -11.26 17.73
C PHE A 305 15.51 -11.89 17.22
N SER A 306 16.33 -11.14 16.49
CA SER A 306 17.67 -11.58 16.07
C SER A 306 18.68 -11.50 17.21
N HIS A 307 18.60 -10.49 18.10
CA HIS A 307 19.52 -10.38 19.24
C HIS A 307 19.28 -11.43 20.32
N ARG A 308 18.02 -11.84 20.57
CA ARG A 308 17.72 -12.88 21.58
C ARG A 308 18.34 -14.23 21.25
N SER A 309 18.42 -14.62 19.98
CA SER A 309 19.00 -15.90 19.57
C SER A 309 20.53 -15.98 19.72
N GLY A 310 21.23 -14.85 19.90
CA GLY A 310 22.69 -14.82 19.98
C GLY A 310 23.28 -14.97 21.38
N ASN A 311 22.49 -14.70 22.43
CA ASN A 311 22.96 -14.72 23.83
C ASN A 311 22.78 -16.08 24.53
N GLU A 312 22.24 -17.10 23.85
CA GLU A 312 22.11 -18.46 24.37
C GLU A 312 23.30 -19.35 23.95
N MET A 313 24.55 -18.84 24.02
CA MET A 313 25.70 -19.74 23.99
C MET A 313 25.93 -20.26 25.42
N PRO A 314 25.94 -21.59 25.63
CA PRO A 314 26.13 -22.16 26.95
C PRO A 314 27.54 -21.82 27.43
N GLU A 315 27.64 -21.24 28.62
CA GLU A 315 28.86 -21.31 29.41
C GLU A 315 29.13 -22.80 29.65
N SER A 316 29.98 -23.39 28.81
CA SER A 316 30.52 -24.72 29.03
C SER A 316 31.49 -24.63 30.21
N GLY A 317 30.96 -24.98 31.40
CA GLY A 317 31.77 -25.46 32.53
C GLY A 317 32.25 -26.89 32.30
#